data_AF-A0A968K365-F1
#
_entry.id   AF-A0A968K365-F1
#
_cell.length_a   1.000
_cell.length_b   1.000
_cell.length_c   1.000
_cell.angle_alpha   90.00
_cell.angle_beta   90.00
_cell.angle_gamma   90.00
#
_symmetry.space_group_name_H-M   'P 1'
#
loop_
_entity.id
_entity.type
_entity.pdbx_description
1 polymer ?
#
loop_
_entity_poly.entity_id
_entity_poly.type
_entity_poly.pdbx_seq_one_letter_code
_entity_poly.pdbx_strand_id
1 'polypeptide(L)'
;HHIAQPEPEGRGAISAMQRALAEGHLSTADVRHINAHATSTPVGDVAEAIAIRTAFGDDAGSIAVTSTKSMVGHLLGGAGAVESIATILALYHRTAPPTINVDNLDDEIGLDLVRDQPRPLGDGPLAAMNNSFGFGGHNVALAFRSI
;
A
#
# COMPACT_ATOMS: atom_id res chain seq x y z
N HIS A 1 -5.63 15.99 20.17
CA HIS A 1 -5.29 15.67 18.78
C HIS A 1 -3.79 15.86 18.57
N HIS A 2 -3.06 14.80 18.20
CA HIS A 2 -1.64 14.86 17.88
C HIS A 2 -1.47 14.98 16.36
N ILE A 3 -0.66 15.94 15.89
CA ILE A 3 -0.53 16.27 14.45
C ILE A 3 -0.03 15.11 13.58
N ALA A 4 0.69 14.16 14.19
CA ALA A 4 1.25 12.99 13.49
C ALA A 4 0.36 11.74 13.56
N GLN A 5 -0.77 11.78 14.27
CA GLN A 5 -1.70 10.65 14.28
C GLN A 5 -2.57 10.67 13.03
N PRO A 6 -2.84 9.50 12.41
CA PRO A 6 -3.77 9.41 11.30
C PRO A 6 -5.19 9.81 11.74
N GLU A 7 -6.03 10.13 10.76
CA GLU A 7 -7.46 10.36 11.02
C GLU A 7 -8.08 9.06 11.55
N PRO A 8 -8.85 9.08 12.67
CA PRO A 8 -9.23 7.85 13.38
C PRO A 8 -10.03 6.84 12.56
N GLU A 9 -10.78 7.31 11.56
CA GLU A 9 -11.63 6.47 10.70
C GLU A 9 -10.96 6.17 9.35
N GLY A 10 -9.72 6.65 9.12
CA GLY A 10 -8.99 6.45 7.88
C GLY A 10 -9.63 7.09 6.64
N ARG A 11 -10.60 7.99 6.80
CA ARG A 11 -11.46 8.46 5.69
C ARG A 11 -10.67 9.11 4.55
N GLY A 12 -9.61 9.83 4.88
CA GLY A 12 -8.72 10.45 3.91
C GLY A 12 -7.95 9.44 3.07
N ALA A 13 -7.41 8.39 3.70
CA ALA A 13 -6.72 7.30 3.02
C ALA A 13 -7.67 6.49 2.14
N ILE A 14 -8.86 6.16 2.66
CA ILE A 14 -9.92 5.47 1.90
C ILE A 14 -10.30 6.28 0.66
N SER A 15 -10.57 7.59 0.82
CA SER A 15 -10.94 8.44 -0.30
C SER A 15 -9.82 8.57 -1.34
N ALA A 16 -8.57 8.65 -0.91
CA ALA A 16 -7.43 8.72 -1.83
C ALA A 16 -7.34 7.45 -2.71
N MET A 17 -7.43 6.27 -2.11
CA MET A 17 -7.38 5.00 -2.86
C MET A 17 -8.57 4.84 -3.80
N GLN A 18 -9.79 5.17 -3.34
CA GLN A 18 -11.00 5.12 -4.17
C GLN A 18 -10.94 6.09 -5.35
N ARG A 19 -10.38 7.30 -5.15
CA ARG A 19 -10.17 8.27 -6.23
C ARG A 19 -9.16 7.75 -7.26
N ALA A 20 -8.04 7.17 -6.82
CA ALA A 20 -7.05 6.59 -7.73
C ALA A 20 -7.64 5.47 -8.59
N LEU A 21 -8.49 4.60 -8.00
CA LEU A 21 -9.24 3.58 -8.76
C LEU A 21 -10.19 4.22 -9.79
N ALA A 22 -10.98 5.20 -9.37
CA ALA A 22 -11.96 5.87 -10.23
C ALA A 22 -11.30 6.61 -11.40
N GLU A 23 -10.25 7.39 -11.14
CA GLU A 23 -9.49 8.15 -12.15
C GLU A 23 -8.71 7.22 -13.09
N GLY A 24 -8.24 6.08 -12.58
CA GLY A 24 -7.56 5.04 -13.37
C GLY A 24 -8.50 4.12 -14.15
N HIS A 25 -9.82 4.27 -13.98
CA HIS A 25 -10.83 3.34 -14.48
C HIS A 25 -10.55 1.87 -14.10
N LEU A 26 -10.14 1.65 -12.85
CA LEU A 26 -9.82 0.35 -12.28
C LEU A 26 -10.92 -0.10 -11.31
N SER A 27 -11.20 -1.40 -11.33
CA SER A 27 -11.90 -2.08 -10.24
C SER A 27 -10.91 -2.48 -9.14
N THR A 28 -11.43 -2.78 -7.95
CA THR A 28 -10.64 -3.31 -6.83
C THR A 28 -9.93 -4.61 -7.20
N ALA A 29 -10.57 -5.48 -7.98
CA ALA A 29 -10.03 -6.75 -8.46
C ALA A 29 -8.89 -6.62 -9.50
N ASP A 30 -8.70 -5.43 -10.10
CA ASP A 30 -7.57 -5.17 -11.01
C ASP A 30 -6.26 -4.94 -10.25
N VAL A 31 -6.33 -4.51 -8.98
CA VAL A 31 -5.16 -4.24 -8.15
C VAL A 31 -4.65 -5.53 -7.53
N ARG A 32 -3.42 -5.91 -7.87
CA ARG A 32 -2.78 -7.15 -7.36
C ARG A 32 -1.69 -6.88 -6.35
N HIS A 33 -1.21 -5.64 -6.26
CA HIS A 33 -0.15 -5.24 -5.36
C HIS A 33 -0.40 -3.85 -4.78
N ILE A 34 -0.19 -3.69 -3.48
CA ILE A 34 -0.16 -2.39 -2.80
C ILE A 34 1.19 -2.23 -2.10
N ASN A 35 1.94 -1.19 -2.46
CA ASN A 35 3.01 -0.69 -1.59
C ASN A 35 2.39 0.30 -0.59
N ALA A 36 2.21 -0.18 0.64
CA ALA A 36 1.64 0.57 1.75
C ALA A 36 2.59 1.68 2.23
N HIS A 37 2.01 2.71 2.86
CA HIS A 37 2.78 3.77 3.49
C HIS A 37 3.57 3.23 4.70
N ALA A 38 2.95 2.41 5.55
CA ALA A 38 3.51 1.62 6.65
C ALA A 38 4.85 2.13 7.21
N THR A 39 4.75 3.08 8.14
CA THR A 39 5.91 3.72 8.79
C THR A 39 6.42 2.95 10.01
N SER A 40 5.91 1.74 10.24
CA SER A 40 6.21 0.93 11.43
C SER A 40 5.74 1.60 12.72
N THR A 41 4.59 2.29 12.64
CA THR A 41 3.94 2.87 13.81
C THR A 41 2.69 2.03 14.11
N PRO A 42 2.53 1.44 15.31
CA PRO A 42 1.42 0.51 15.56
C PRO A 42 0.05 1.10 15.20
N VAL A 43 -0.20 2.35 15.59
CA VAL A 43 -1.45 3.05 15.27
C VAL A 43 -1.59 3.35 13.77
N GLY A 44 -0.51 3.72 13.10
CA GLY A 44 -0.53 4.07 11.68
C GLY A 44 -0.72 2.85 10.78
N ASP A 45 -0.01 1.75 11.07
CA ASP A 45 -0.05 0.53 10.28
C ASP A 45 -1.43 -0.14 10.39
N VAL A 46 -2.01 -0.18 11.59
CA VAL A 46 -3.39 -0.67 11.80
C VAL A 46 -4.41 0.22 11.10
N ALA A 47 -4.29 1.54 11.20
CA ALA A 47 -5.20 2.47 10.53
C ALA A 47 -5.13 2.37 9.00
N GLU A 48 -3.93 2.23 8.43
CA GLU A 48 -3.77 1.99 7.00
C GLU A 48 -4.36 0.63 6.59
N ALA A 49 -4.13 -0.41 7.37
CA ALA A 49 -4.68 -1.72 7.08
C ALA A 49 -6.22 -1.73 7.07
N ILE A 50 -6.85 -1.06 8.04
CA ILE A 50 -8.30 -0.83 8.06
C ILE A 50 -8.73 -0.07 6.80
N ALA A 51 -8.03 1.02 6.45
CA ALA A 51 -8.36 1.82 5.27
C ALA A 51 -8.27 1.00 3.97
N ILE A 52 -7.27 0.13 3.81
CA ILE A 52 -7.15 -0.77 2.66
C ILE A 52 -8.33 -1.74 2.62
N ARG A 53 -8.64 -2.42 3.73
CA ARG A 53 -9.79 -3.34 3.79
C ARG A 53 -11.11 -2.65 3.49
N THR A 54 -11.31 -1.42 3.97
CA THR A 54 -12.52 -0.64 3.68
C THR A 54 -12.58 -0.19 2.23
N ALA A 55 -11.46 0.25 1.63
CA ALA A 55 -11.44 0.73 0.26
C ALA A 55 -11.60 -0.41 -0.77
N PHE A 56 -11.04 -1.58 -0.47
CA PHE A 56 -11.02 -2.73 -1.39
C PHE A 56 -12.07 -3.81 -1.10
N GLY A 57 -12.72 -3.78 0.07
CA GLY A 57 -13.77 -4.73 0.44
C GLY A 57 -13.28 -6.17 0.40
N ASP A 58 -14.07 -7.05 -0.22
CA ASP A 58 -13.80 -8.48 -0.31
C ASP A 58 -12.50 -8.81 -1.06
N ASP A 59 -12.05 -7.93 -1.96
CA ASP A 59 -10.82 -8.14 -2.73
C ASP A 59 -9.55 -7.93 -1.88
N ALA A 60 -9.63 -7.19 -0.77
CA ALA A 60 -8.48 -6.77 0.03
C ALA A 60 -7.59 -7.95 0.49
N GLY A 61 -8.20 -9.09 0.81
CA GLY A 61 -7.49 -10.29 1.28
C GLY A 61 -6.68 -10.99 0.19
N SER A 62 -6.88 -10.64 -1.09
CA SER A 62 -6.18 -11.24 -2.24
C SER A 62 -5.04 -10.38 -2.80
N ILE A 63 -4.87 -9.17 -2.25
CA ILE A 63 -3.90 -8.20 -2.73
C ILE A 63 -2.59 -8.42 -1.98
N ALA A 64 -1.49 -8.59 -2.71
CA ALA A 64 -0.17 -8.64 -2.11
C ALA A 64 0.19 -7.25 -1.55
N VAL A 65 0.44 -7.15 -0.25
CA VAL A 65 0.82 -5.89 0.41
C VAL A 65 2.31 -5.90 0.74
N THR A 66 3.00 -4.79 0.50
CA THR A 66 4.41 -4.60 0.83
C THR A 66 4.67 -3.23 1.44
N SER A 67 5.82 -3.02 2.08
CA SER A 67 6.33 -1.68 2.40
C SER A 67 7.82 -1.56 2.10
N THR A 68 8.14 -0.79 1.05
CA THR A 68 9.52 -0.49 0.63
C THR A 68 10.33 0.18 1.74
N LYS A 69 9.68 0.92 2.66
CA LYS A 69 10.35 1.57 3.79
C LYS A 69 11.07 0.60 4.72
N SER A 70 10.66 -0.67 4.76
CA SER A 70 11.38 -1.66 5.54
C SER A 70 12.79 -1.95 5.01
N MET A 71 13.08 -1.67 3.74
CA MET A 71 14.41 -1.81 3.14
C MET A 71 15.23 -0.51 3.14
N VAL A 72 14.58 0.63 2.87
CA VAL A 72 15.29 1.90 2.60
C VAL A 72 15.05 2.98 3.66
N GLY A 73 14.24 2.68 4.68
CA GLY A 73 13.77 3.66 5.66
C GLY A 73 12.75 4.64 5.07
N HIS A 74 12.27 5.57 5.91
CA HIS A 74 11.36 6.61 5.45
C HIS A 74 12.13 7.81 4.87
N LEU A 75 12.14 7.93 3.54
CA LEU A 75 12.88 8.98 2.82
C LEU A 75 12.20 10.37 2.82
N LEU A 76 11.28 10.63 3.76
CA LEU A 76 10.52 11.87 3.88
C LEU A 76 9.94 12.31 2.52
N GLY A 77 10.28 13.50 2.03
CA GLY A 77 9.80 14.01 0.73
C GLY A 77 10.21 13.16 -0.48
N GLY A 78 11.22 12.30 -0.36
CA GLY A 78 11.63 11.36 -1.41
C GLY A 78 10.84 10.06 -1.45
N ALA A 79 10.05 9.76 -0.40
CA ALA A 79 9.33 8.50 -0.23
C ALA A 79 8.39 8.22 -1.43
N GLY A 80 7.50 9.16 -1.75
CA GLY A 80 6.52 8.95 -2.82
C GLY A 80 7.15 8.62 -4.18
N ALA A 81 8.28 9.23 -4.54
CA ALA A 81 8.94 8.99 -5.82
C ALA A 81 9.64 7.63 -5.87
N VAL A 82 10.48 7.32 -4.86
CA VAL A 82 11.25 6.07 -4.79
C VAL A 82 10.31 4.86 -4.69
N GLU A 83 9.28 4.97 -3.87
CA GLU A 83 8.30 3.90 -3.67
C GLU A 83 7.44 3.68 -4.91
N SER A 84 7.10 4.75 -5.65
CA SER A 84 6.42 4.61 -6.94
C SER A 84 7.28 3.88 -7.98
N ILE A 85 8.57 4.16 -8.03
CA ILE A 85 9.52 3.43 -8.89
C ILE A 85 9.54 1.94 -8.50
N ALA A 86 9.61 1.63 -7.20
CA ALA A 86 9.57 0.25 -6.72
C ALA A 86 8.26 -0.46 -7.10
N THR A 87 7.10 0.20 -6.96
CA THR A 87 5.79 -0.33 -7.39
C THR A 87 5.74 -0.58 -8.90
N ILE A 88 6.27 0.33 -9.72
CA ILE A 88 6.35 0.16 -11.18
C ILE A 88 7.26 -1.02 -11.54
N LEU A 89 8.41 -1.16 -10.88
CA LEU A 89 9.32 -2.29 -11.09
C LEU A 89 8.68 -3.62 -10.66
N ALA A 90 7.88 -3.64 -9.59
CA ALA A 90 7.13 -4.82 -9.18
C ALA A 90 6.12 -5.25 -10.26
N LEU A 91 5.42 -4.31 -10.90
CA LEU A 91 4.56 -4.58 -12.05
C LEU A 91 5.36 -5.09 -13.26
N TYR A 92 6.46 -4.39 -13.60
CA TYR A 92 7.29 -4.72 -14.75
C TYR A 92 7.89 -6.14 -14.65
N HIS A 93 8.40 -6.49 -13.47
CA HIS A 93 8.96 -7.82 -13.20
C HIS A 93 7.91 -8.85 -12.72
N ARG A 94 6.64 -8.45 -12.63
CA ARG A 94 5.52 -9.27 -12.12
C ARG A 94 5.84 -9.96 -10.79
N THR A 95 6.53 -9.26 -9.90
CA THR A 95 7.01 -9.80 -8.64
C THR A 95 6.95 -8.72 -7.56
N ALA A 96 6.19 -8.95 -6.49
CA ALA A 96 6.20 -8.11 -5.30
C ALA A 96 7.44 -8.42 -4.44
N PRO A 97 8.21 -7.40 -4.02
CA PRO A 97 9.34 -7.60 -3.12
C PRO A 97 8.85 -7.97 -1.71
N PRO A 98 9.65 -8.70 -0.90
CA PRO A 98 9.29 -8.95 0.48
C PRO A 98 9.42 -7.68 1.33
N THR A 99 8.50 -7.51 2.28
CA THR A 99 8.69 -6.60 3.42
C THR A 99 9.60 -7.30 4.42
N ILE A 100 10.68 -6.62 4.82
CA ILE A 100 11.68 -7.19 5.74
C ILE A 100 11.51 -6.63 7.15
N ASN A 101 12.24 -7.19 8.13
CA ASN A 101 12.18 -6.77 9.54
C ASN A 101 10.79 -6.94 10.18
N VAL A 102 10.04 -7.98 9.79
CA VAL A 102 8.72 -8.31 10.34
C VAL A 102 8.77 -9.64 11.09
N ASP A 103 9.21 -9.60 12.35
CA ASP A 103 9.29 -10.79 13.20
C ASP A 103 7.94 -11.15 13.84
N ASN A 104 7.19 -10.12 14.25
CA ASN A 104 5.88 -10.26 14.89
C ASN A 104 4.89 -9.31 14.20
N LEU A 105 4.07 -9.86 13.31
CA LEU A 105 3.04 -9.09 12.63
C LEU A 105 1.84 -8.94 13.55
N ASP A 106 1.33 -7.72 13.69
CA ASP A 106 0.11 -7.46 14.45
C ASP A 106 -1.09 -8.12 13.76
N ASP A 107 -1.86 -8.90 14.52
CA ASP A 107 -3.03 -9.63 14.02
C ASP A 107 -4.11 -8.69 13.45
N GLU A 108 -4.14 -7.42 13.89
CA GLU A 108 -5.07 -6.41 13.39
C GLU A 108 -4.76 -5.95 11.94
N ILE A 109 -3.56 -6.25 11.44
CA ILE A 109 -3.18 -5.94 10.06
C ILE A 109 -4.06 -6.71 9.08
N GLY A 110 -4.37 -7.99 9.33
CA GLY A 110 -5.38 -8.74 8.56
C GLY A 110 -5.29 -8.58 7.01
N LEU A 111 -4.08 -8.43 6.47
CA LEU A 111 -3.78 -8.25 5.05
C LEU A 111 -2.74 -9.28 4.61
N ASP A 112 -2.71 -9.60 3.33
CA ASP A 112 -1.72 -10.53 2.75
C ASP A 112 -0.35 -9.83 2.54
N LEU A 113 0.36 -9.62 3.65
CA LEU A 113 1.69 -9.04 3.66
C LEU A 113 2.72 -10.01 3.06
N VAL A 114 3.42 -9.60 2.00
CA VAL A 114 4.54 -10.36 1.43
C VAL A 114 5.73 -10.26 2.39
N ARG A 115 6.18 -11.40 2.91
CA ARG A 115 7.32 -11.54 3.82
C ARG A 115 8.29 -12.59 3.31
N ASP A 116 9.55 -12.48 3.75
CA ASP A 116 10.65 -13.44 3.55
C ASP A 116 11.15 -13.60 2.10
N GLN A 117 10.25 -13.93 1.17
CA GLN A 117 10.58 -14.21 -0.23
C GLN A 117 9.73 -13.33 -1.17
N PRO A 118 10.29 -12.91 -2.32
CA PRO A 118 9.52 -12.24 -3.36
C PRO A 118 8.34 -13.11 -3.83
N ARG A 119 7.20 -12.47 -4.13
CA ARG A 119 5.97 -13.17 -4.55
C ARG A 119 5.61 -12.85 -6.00
N PRO A 120 5.45 -13.86 -6.88
CA PRO A 120 4.91 -13.64 -8.23
C PRO A 120 3.51 -13.03 -8.19
N LEU A 121 3.24 -12.05 -9.05
CA LEU A 121 1.95 -11.35 -9.15
C LEU A 121 1.01 -11.96 -10.21
N GLY A 122 1.45 -13.04 -10.87
CA GLY A 122 0.69 -13.72 -11.92
C GLY A 122 0.84 -13.07 -13.29
N ASP A 123 0.03 -13.55 -14.23
CA ASP A 123 0.01 -13.12 -15.62
C ASP A 123 -1.24 -12.28 -15.96
N GLY A 124 -1.23 -11.70 -17.16
CA GLY A 124 -2.31 -10.85 -17.66
C GLY A 124 -2.17 -9.38 -17.26
N PRO A 125 -3.18 -8.55 -17.55
CA PRO A 125 -3.22 -7.17 -17.10
C PRO A 125 -3.37 -7.10 -15.58
N LEU A 126 -2.50 -6.34 -14.92
CA LEU A 126 -2.64 -6.04 -13.49
C LEU A 126 -2.28 -4.59 -13.18
N ALA A 127 -2.87 -4.09 -12.10
CA ALA A 127 -2.54 -2.81 -11.51
C ALA A 127 -1.86 -2.97 -10.14
N ALA A 128 -1.13 -1.94 -9.74
CA ALA A 128 -0.57 -1.80 -8.41
C ALA A 128 -0.75 -0.38 -7.90
N MET A 129 -0.79 -0.23 -6.58
CA MET A 129 -0.99 1.06 -5.92
C MET A 129 0.17 1.38 -4.98
N ASN A 130 0.58 2.65 -4.93
CA ASN A 130 1.51 3.17 -3.95
C ASN A 130 0.80 4.18 -3.03
N ASN A 131 0.80 3.90 -1.73
CA ASN A 131 0.21 4.76 -0.71
C ASN A 131 1.27 5.64 -0.04
N SER A 132 0.97 6.93 0.07
CA SER A 132 1.81 7.90 0.78
C SER A 132 0.95 8.85 1.60
N PHE A 133 0.94 8.64 2.93
CA PHE A 133 0.08 9.37 3.85
C PHE A 133 0.91 10.31 4.71
N GLY A 134 1.00 11.56 4.27
CA GLY A 134 1.83 12.57 4.91
C GLY A 134 1.23 13.13 6.20
N PHE A 135 2.11 13.66 7.06
CA PHE A 135 1.70 14.42 8.24
C PHE A 135 0.71 15.55 7.90
N GLY A 136 -0.18 15.85 8.84
CA GLY A 136 -1.21 16.87 8.63
C GLY A 136 -2.39 16.41 7.74
N GLY A 137 -2.48 15.12 7.42
CA GLY A 137 -3.65 14.52 6.76
C GLY A 137 -3.64 14.57 5.24
N HIS A 138 -2.48 14.79 4.62
CA HIS A 138 -2.33 14.77 3.16
C HIS A 138 -2.16 13.33 2.67
N ASN A 139 -3.26 12.73 2.20
CA ASN A 139 -3.27 11.34 1.75
C ASN A 139 -3.18 11.28 0.22
N VAL A 140 -2.19 10.54 -0.28
CA VAL A 140 -1.99 10.34 -1.72
C VAL A 140 -1.95 8.85 -2.00
N ALA A 141 -2.65 8.42 -3.04
CA ALA A 141 -2.56 7.09 -3.61
C ALA A 141 -2.32 7.22 -5.11
N LEU A 142 -1.33 6.50 -5.64
CA LEU A 142 -1.02 6.48 -7.07
C LEU A 142 -1.24 5.06 -7.59
N ALA A 143 -2.01 4.91 -8.67
CA ALA A 143 -2.22 3.63 -9.33
C ALA A 143 -1.42 3.55 -10.63
N PHE A 144 -0.82 2.40 -10.88
CA PHE A 144 -0.07 2.08 -12.09
C PHE A 144 -0.62 0.78 -12.68
N ARG A 145 -0.58 0.61 -14.00
CA ARG A 145 -1.02 -0.63 -14.67
C ARG A 145 -0.02 -1.10 -15.71
N SER A 146 0.09 -2.41 -15.88
CA SER A 146 0.78 -3.00 -17.04
C SER A 146 0.02 -2.69 -18.33
N ILE A 147 0.74 -2.40 -19.42
CA ILE A 147 0.20 -2.25 -20.79
C ILE A 147 0.55 -3.49 -21.60
#